data_AF-A0A8J7UTD7-F1
#
_entry.id   AF-A0A8J7UTD7-F1
#
_cell.length_a   1.000
_cell.length_b   1.000
_cell.length_c   1.000
_cell.angle_alpha   90.00
_cell.angle_beta   90.00
_cell.angle_gamma   90.00
#
_symmetry.space_group_name_H-M   'P 1'
#
loop_
_entity.id
_entity.type
_entity.pdbx_description
1 polymer ?
#
loop_
_entity_poly.entity_id
_entity_poly.type
_entity_poly.pdbx_seq_one_letter_code
_entity_poly.pdbx_strand_id
1 'polypeptide(L)'
;MIERIAAVKAEVQPHVERDLGYEIQTPEMFTMIFFQPSTRNLFSEIAVHFKDGSCSLSQEKLTEMASLHDVAEALAWIGDAALKIGVLREIWTPRTADAGKLSERRKTYESNANMARLADRWGLYEYRIQFDPPIQKKKKEIEHIKGTLVEGVFGTVFLQAGLEGVAGAARFLRP
;
A
#
# COMPACT_ATOMS: atom_id res chain seq x y z
N MET A 1 18.29 1.61 2.20
CA MET A 1 17.09 1.62 3.07
C MET A 1 16.80 3.02 3.61
N ILE A 2 17.69 3.65 4.40
CA ILE A 2 17.47 5.00 4.98
C ILE A 2 17.16 6.05 3.90
N GLU A 3 17.96 6.09 2.84
CA GLU A 3 17.73 7.02 1.71
C GLU A 3 16.36 6.79 1.04
N ARG A 4 15.92 5.54 0.91
CA ARG A 4 14.60 5.20 0.34
C ARG A 4 13.47 5.65 1.24
N ILE A 5 13.60 5.44 2.55
CA ILE A 5 12.64 5.94 3.54
C ILE A 5 12.55 7.47 3.46
N ALA A 6 13.69 8.16 3.40
CA ALA A 6 13.72 9.61 3.25
C ALA A 6 13.05 10.07 1.94
N ALA A 7 13.31 9.37 0.83
CA ALA A 7 12.70 9.68 -0.46
C ALA A 7 11.18 9.46 -0.47
N VAL A 8 10.68 8.40 0.19
CA VAL A 8 9.22 8.20 0.37
C VAL A 8 8.61 9.40 1.09
N LYS A 9 9.22 9.84 2.21
CA LYS A 9 8.72 10.97 3.01
C LYS A 9 8.81 12.31 2.29
N ALA A 10 9.84 12.52 1.46
CA ALA A 10 10.08 13.79 0.79
C ALA A 10 9.33 13.93 -0.53
N GLU A 11 9.08 12.83 -1.25
CA GLU A 11 8.60 12.87 -2.64
C GLU A 11 7.21 12.22 -2.78
N VAL A 12 7.05 11.02 -2.24
CA VAL A 12 5.84 10.22 -2.46
C VAL A 12 4.71 10.65 -1.54
N GLN A 13 4.96 10.75 -0.23
CA GLN A 13 3.94 11.13 0.76
C GLN A 13 3.30 12.48 0.43
N PRO A 14 4.04 13.57 0.19
CA PRO A 14 3.44 14.86 -0.13
C PRO A 14 2.65 14.83 -1.44
N HIS A 15 3.05 13.99 -2.40
CA HIS A 15 2.30 13.85 -3.64
C HIS A 15 0.94 13.18 -3.41
N VAL A 16 0.91 12.12 -2.61
CA VAL A 16 -0.32 11.41 -2.22
C VAL A 16 -1.23 12.34 -1.43
N GLU A 17 -0.71 13.04 -0.42
CA GLU A 17 -1.47 13.99 0.40
C GLU A 17 -2.11 15.11 -0.41
N ARG A 18 -1.40 15.66 -1.42
CA ARG A 18 -1.97 16.65 -2.34
C ARG A 18 -3.17 16.14 -3.12
N ASP A 19 -3.13 14.90 -3.60
CA ASP A 19 -4.25 14.29 -4.30
C ASP A 19 -5.41 13.99 -3.34
N LEU A 20 -5.10 13.43 -2.17
CA LEU A 20 -6.10 13.10 -1.16
C LEU A 20 -6.75 14.34 -0.53
N GLY A 21 -6.05 15.48 -0.52
CA GLY A 21 -6.50 16.73 0.08
C GLY A 21 -6.43 16.74 1.60
N TYR A 22 -5.63 15.87 2.22
CA TYR A 22 -5.37 15.86 3.66
C TYR A 22 -3.97 15.30 3.98
N GLU A 23 -3.46 15.64 5.17
CA GLU A 23 -2.15 15.23 5.66
C GLU A 23 -2.21 13.87 6.37
N ILE A 24 -1.26 12.99 6.06
CA ILE A 24 -1.13 11.69 6.70
C ILE A 24 -0.52 11.89 8.10
N GLN A 25 -1.31 11.58 9.13
CA GLN A 25 -0.94 11.84 10.52
C GLN A 25 0.14 10.90 11.07
N THR A 26 0.39 9.79 10.38
CA THR A 26 1.35 8.76 10.79
C THR A 26 2.28 8.42 9.62
N PRO A 27 3.32 9.25 9.36
CA PRO A 27 4.27 9.05 8.26
C PRO A 27 4.98 7.70 8.31
N GLU A 28 5.20 7.16 9.51
CA GLU A 28 5.82 5.85 9.73
C GLU A 28 4.95 4.73 9.16
N MET A 29 3.64 4.75 9.45
CA MET A 29 2.68 3.78 8.92
C MET A 29 2.59 3.85 7.39
N PHE A 30 2.63 5.07 6.82
CA PHE A 30 2.69 5.23 5.37
C PHE A 30 3.98 4.65 4.77
N THR A 31 5.11 4.87 5.44
CA THR A 31 6.40 4.31 5.00
C THR A 31 6.38 2.76 5.03
N MET A 32 5.67 2.15 5.97
CA MET A 32 5.58 0.69 6.09
C MET A 32 5.01 0.01 4.84
N ILE A 33 4.13 0.68 4.09
CA ILE A 33 3.54 0.17 2.82
C ILE A 33 4.61 -0.27 1.82
N PHE A 34 5.79 0.36 1.85
CA PHE A 34 6.83 0.15 0.86
C PHE A 34 7.72 -1.06 1.13
N PHE A 35 7.65 -1.67 2.31
CA PHE A 35 8.48 -2.83 2.67
C PHE A 35 8.04 -4.11 1.93
N GLN A 36 9.01 -4.78 1.30
CA GLN A 36 8.81 -5.98 0.49
C GLN A 36 9.23 -7.25 1.25
N PRO A 37 8.78 -8.46 0.83
CA PRO A 37 9.13 -9.72 1.50
C PRO A 37 10.62 -9.92 1.77
N SER A 38 11.49 -9.40 0.89
CA SER A 38 12.95 -9.43 1.06
C SER A 38 13.43 -8.84 2.39
N THR A 39 12.71 -7.86 2.97
CA THR A 39 13.09 -7.28 4.27
C THR A 39 12.85 -8.29 5.40
N ARG A 40 11.73 -9.02 5.36
CA ARG A 40 11.44 -10.12 6.30
C ARG A 40 12.55 -11.16 6.25
N ASN A 41 12.92 -11.60 5.04
CA ASN A 41 13.95 -12.61 4.83
C ASN A 41 15.31 -12.16 5.42
N LEU A 42 15.76 -10.96 5.06
CA LEU A 42 17.04 -10.43 5.53
C LEU A 42 17.12 -10.36 7.06
N PHE A 43 16.15 -9.73 7.72
CA PHE A 43 16.20 -9.55 9.16
C PHE A 43 16.01 -10.86 9.93
N SER A 44 15.23 -11.81 9.38
CA SER A 44 15.11 -13.15 9.94
C SER A 44 16.43 -13.93 9.86
N GLU A 45 17.12 -13.83 8.73
CA GLU A 45 18.43 -14.48 8.54
C GLU A 45 19.48 -13.89 9.48
N ILE A 46 19.54 -12.56 9.63
CA ILE A 46 20.42 -11.91 10.60
C ILE A 46 20.10 -12.38 12.04
N ALA A 47 18.82 -12.46 12.41
CA ALA A 47 18.42 -12.93 13.74
C ALA A 47 18.94 -14.34 14.04
N VAL A 48 18.85 -15.24 13.06
CA VAL A 48 19.33 -16.62 13.18
C VAL A 48 20.86 -16.67 13.30
N HIS A 49 21.59 -15.98 12.43
CA HIS A 49 23.06 -16.07 12.37
C HIS A 49 23.79 -15.32 13.49
N PHE A 50 23.18 -14.29 14.07
CA PHE A 50 23.79 -13.47 15.12
C PHE A 50 23.10 -13.63 16.48
N LYS A 51 22.49 -14.79 16.71
CA LYS A 51 21.81 -15.12 17.96
C LYS A 51 22.72 -15.04 19.20
N ASP A 52 24.02 -15.25 19.02
CA ASP A 52 25.01 -15.28 20.09
C ASP A 52 25.55 -13.89 20.49
N GLY A 53 24.89 -12.80 20.05
CA GLY A 53 25.18 -11.44 20.51
C GLY A 53 26.23 -10.67 19.69
N SER A 54 26.60 -11.16 18.51
CA SER A 54 27.51 -10.50 17.56
C SER A 54 26.85 -9.42 16.69
N CYS A 55 25.54 -9.18 16.85
CA CYS A 55 24.80 -8.11 16.17
C CYS A 55 24.66 -6.87 17.06
N SER A 56 24.71 -5.68 16.45
CA SER A 56 24.42 -4.41 17.12
C SER A 56 22.92 -4.21 17.43
N LEU A 57 22.04 -4.94 16.74
CA LEU A 57 20.60 -4.97 17.01
C LEU A 57 20.25 -6.12 17.96
N SER A 58 19.32 -5.87 18.88
CA SER A 58 18.74 -6.93 19.71
C SER A 58 17.89 -7.88 18.86
N GLN A 59 17.72 -9.10 19.34
CA GLN A 59 16.83 -10.09 18.71
C GLN A 59 15.40 -9.56 18.55
N GLU A 60 14.88 -8.87 19.57
CA GLU A 60 13.57 -8.21 19.52
C GLU A 60 13.47 -7.20 18.37
N LYS A 61 14.47 -6.34 18.20
CA LYS A 61 14.51 -5.36 17.10
C LYS A 61 14.59 -6.04 15.74
N LEU A 62 15.37 -7.12 15.62
CA LEU A 62 15.45 -7.88 14.36
C LEU A 62 14.10 -8.51 14.02
N THR A 63 13.39 -9.06 15.00
CA THR A 63 12.02 -9.56 14.82
C THR A 63 11.07 -8.44 14.39
N GLU A 64 11.10 -7.28 15.05
CA GLU A 64 10.29 -6.12 14.69
C GLU A 64 10.55 -5.67 13.24
N MET A 65 11.82 -5.57 12.84
CA MET A 65 12.19 -5.21 11.47
C MET A 65 11.74 -6.26 10.45
N ALA A 66 11.77 -7.55 10.80
CA ALA A 66 11.28 -8.62 9.94
C ALA A 66 9.76 -8.50 9.72
N SER A 67 9.01 -8.05 10.73
CA SER A 67 7.56 -7.88 10.67
C SER A 67 7.08 -6.66 9.88
N LEU A 68 7.95 -5.76 9.43
CA LEU A 68 7.54 -4.58 8.65
C LEU A 68 6.80 -4.95 7.36
N HIS A 69 7.17 -6.06 6.73
CA HIS A 69 6.45 -6.56 5.56
C HIS A 69 5.05 -7.10 5.93
N ASP A 70 4.91 -7.79 7.07
CA ASP A 70 3.60 -8.24 7.58
C ASP A 70 2.65 -7.05 7.81
N VAL A 71 3.17 -5.93 8.33
CA VAL A 71 2.38 -4.70 8.50
C VAL A 71 1.95 -4.14 7.14
N ALA A 72 2.83 -4.15 6.14
CA ALA A 72 2.49 -3.72 4.78
C ALA A 72 1.34 -4.57 4.18
N GLU A 73 1.40 -5.90 4.36
CA GLU A 73 0.34 -6.83 3.94
C GLU A 73 -0.97 -6.57 4.68
N ALA A 74 -0.91 -6.32 6.00
CA ALA A 74 -2.08 -6.00 6.80
C ALA A 74 -2.74 -4.68 6.35
N LEU A 75 -1.96 -3.63 6.09
CA LEU A 75 -2.47 -2.36 5.58
C LEU A 75 -3.14 -2.53 4.21
N ALA A 76 -2.53 -3.29 3.30
CA ALA A 76 -3.13 -3.59 2.01
C ALA A 76 -4.45 -4.36 2.16
N TRP A 77 -4.48 -5.36 3.02
CA TRP A 77 -5.71 -6.11 3.30
C TRP A 77 -6.84 -5.23 3.87
N ILE A 78 -6.52 -4.34 4.81
CA ILE A 78 -7.48 -3.36 5.34
C ILE A 78 -7.97 -2.43 4.23
N GLY A 79 -7.07 -1.95 3.37
CA GLY A 79 -7.40 -1.04 2.28
C GLY A 79 -8.25 -1.66 1.19
N ASP A 80 -8.00 -2.91 0.80
CA ASP A 80 -8.84 -3.67 -0.13
C ASP A 80 -10.28 -3.80 0.42
N ALA A 81 -10.42 -4.16 1.70
CA ALA A 81 -11.72 -4.22 2.35
C ALA A 81 -12.42 -2.85 2.41
N ALA A 82 -11.69 -1.80 2.76
CA ALA A 82 -12.22 -0.45 2.85
C ALA A 82 -12.64 0.09 1.48
N LEU A 83 -11.83 -0.14 0.43
CA LEU A 83 -12.08 0.30 -0.94
C LEU A 83 -13.39 -0.28 -1.48
N LYS A 84 -13.67 -1.56 -1.21
CA LYS A 84 -14.91 -2.24 -1.62
C LYS A 84 -16.17 -1.54 -1.13
N ILE A 85 -16.10 -0.87 0.02
CA ILE A 85 -17.20 -0.10 0.58
C ILE A 85 -17.12 1.36 0.12
N GLY A 86 -15.94 1.98 0.18
CA GLY A 86 -15.75 3.39 -0.14
C GLY A 86 -16.12 3.74 -1.58
N VAL A 87 -15.85 2.83 -2.53
CA VAL A 87 -16.20 3.04 -3.94
C VAL A 87 -17.71 3.06 -4.20
N LEU A 88 -18.52 2.46 -3.31
CA LEU A 88 -19.98 2.38 -3.50
C LEU A 88 -20.62 3.75 -3.65
N ARG A 89 -20.11 4.79 -2.98
CA ARG A 89 -20.60 6.17 -3.14
C ARG A 89 -20.43 6.72 -4.56
N GLU A 90 -19.39 6.29 -5.27
CA GLU A 90 -19.10 6.72 -6.64
C GLU A 90 -19.93 5.98 -7.69
N ILE A 91 -20.29 4.72 -7.43
CA ILE A 91 -20.91 3.84 -8.43
C ILE A 91 -22.40 3.55 -8.16
N TRP A 92 -22.90 3.91 -6.98
CA TRP A 92 -24.29 3.73 -6.60
C TRP A 92 -25.21 4.66 -7.40
N THR A 93 -26.35 4.12 -7.79
CA THR A 93 -27.43 4.86 -8.42
C THR A 93 -28.75 4.49 -7.75
N PRO A 94 -29.68 5.43 -7.51
CA PRO A 94 -30.94 5.15 -6.82
C PRO A 94 -31.92 4.29 -7.63
N ARG A 95 -31.57 3.90 -8.87
CA ARG A 95 -32.39 3.09 -9.76
C ARG A 95 -32.25 1.61 -9.43
N THR A 96 -33.32 0.98 -8.98
CA THR A 96 -33.37 -0.46 -8.67
C THR A 96 -32.98 -1.35 -9.85
N ALA A 97 -33.32 -0.94 -11.09
CA ALA A 97 -32.93 -1.63 -12.32
C ALA A 97 -31.40 -1.73 -12.53
N ASP A 98 -30.61 -0.87 -11.86
CA ASP A 98 -29.15 -0.86 -11.95
C ASP A 98 -28.47 -1.65 -10.82
N ALA A 99 -29.23 -2.21 -9.86
CA ALA A 99 -28.65 -2.92 -8.71
C ALA A 99 -27.75 -4.10 -9.14
N GLY A 100 -28.15 -4.84 -10.18
CA GLY A 100 -27.35 -5.95 -10.73
C GLY A 100 -26.03 -5.52 -11.38
N LYS A 101 -25.89 -4.24 -11.76
CA LYS A 101 -24.68 -3.69 -12.38
C LYS A 101 -23.64 -3.21 -11.37
N LEU A 102 -24.00 -3.16 -10.08
CA LEU A 102 -23.13 -2.63 -9.03
C LEU A 102 -21.82 -3.42 -8.94
N SER A 103 -21.91 -4.74 -8.99
CA SER A 103 -20.75 -5.64 -8.98
C SER A 103 -19.80 -5.42 -10.16
N GLU A 104 -20.33 -5.14 -11.35
CA GLU A 104 -19.53 -4.87 -12.55
C GLU A 104 -18.86 -3.49 -12.49
N ARG A 105 -19.62 -2.46 -12.10
CA ARG A 105 -19.07 -1.11 -11.90
C ARG A 105 -17.95 -1.11 -10.86
N ARG A 106 -18.15 -1.83 -9.76
CA ARG A 106 -17.14 -2.00 -8.71
C ARG A 106 -15.85 -2.63 -9.26
N LYS A 107 -15.97 -3.77 -9.95
CA LYS A 107 -14.83 -4.45 -10.59
C LYS A 107 -14.09 -3.56 -11.59
N THR A 108 -14.79 -2.63 -12.24
CA THR A 108 -14.16 -1.71 -13.18
C THR A 108 -13.25 -0.72 -12.46
N TYR A 109 -13.72 -0.13 -11.35
CA TYR A 109 -12.92 0.79 -10.51
C TYR A 109 -11.75 0.06 -9.84
N GLU A 110 -12.00 -1.12 -9.26
CA GLU A 110 -11.01 -1.96 -8.56
C GLU A 110 -10.13 -2.77 -9.52
N SER A 111 -10.16 -2.49 -10.82
CA SER A 111 -9.37 -3.24 -11.78
C SER A 111 -7.87 -3.02 -11.56
N ASN A 112 -7.06 -4.07 -11.72
CA ASN A 112 -5.60 -3.97 -11.61
C ASN A 112 -5.02 -2.86 -12.50
N ALA A 113 -5.63 -2.58 -13.65
CA ALA A 113 -5.22 -1.50 -14.54
C ALA A 113 -5.41 -0.11 -13.90
N ASN A 114 -6.58 0.14 -13.31
CA ASN A 114 -6.85 1.42 -12.64
C ASN A 114 -6.01 1.60 -11.39
N MET A 115 -5.86 0.53 -10.60
CA MET A 115 -5.00 0.52 -9.43
C MET A 115 -3.53 0.76 -9.82
N ALA A 116 -3.05 0.11 -10.88
CA ALA A 116 -1.70 0.33 -11.39
C ALA A 116 -1.49 1.77 -11.88
N ARG A 117 -2.47 2.35 -12.58
CA ARG A 117 -2.41 3.75 -13.03
C ARG A 117 -2.35 4.72 -11.85
N LEU A 118 -3.10 4.47 -10.78
CA LEU A 118 -3.05 5.29 -9.57
C LEU A 118 -1.71 5.13 -8.84
N ALA A 119 -1.18 3.92 -8.76
CA ALA A 119 0.15 3.67 -8.20
C ALA A 119 1.25 4.41 -8.98
N ASP A 120 1.14 4.46 -10.32
CA ASP A 120 2.06 5.19 -11.19
C ASP A 120 1.95 6.70 -10.99
N ARG A 121 0.72 7.21 -10.91
CA ARG A 121 0.47 8.62 -10.59
C ARG A 121 1.13 9.01 -9.27
N TRP A 122 0.95 8.21 -8.23
CA TRP A 122 1.56 8.46 -6.92
C TRP A 122 3.05 8.07 -6.84
N GLY A 123 3.62 7.47 -7.88
CA GLY A 123 5.02 7.05 -7.91
C GLY A 123 5.34 5.92 -6.91
N LEU A 124 4.39 5.06 -6.52
CA LEU A 124 4.60 4.12 -5.41
C LEU A 124 5.64 3.03 -5.71
N TYR A 125 5.62 2.51 -6.93
CA TYR A 125 6.32 1.26 -7.28
C TYR A 125 7.86 1.38 -7.20
N GLU A 126 8.39 2.53 -7.61
CA GLU A 126 9.85 2.77 -7.69
C GLU A 126 10.50 3.03 -6.32
N TYR A 127 9.69 3.27 -5.29
CA TYR A 127 10.16 3.61 -3.94
C TYR A 127 10.05 2.44 -2.96
N ARG A 128 9.70 1.25 -3.44
CA ARG A 128 9.69 0.03 -2.64
C ARG A 128 11.04 -0.21 -1.96
N ILE A 129 10.98 -0.65 -0.72
CA ILE A 129 12.14 -0.96 0.11
C ILE A 129 12.34 -2.47 0.01
N GLN A 130 13.38 -2.87 -0.73
CA GLN A 130 13.75 -4.26 -0.95
C GLN A 130 15.28 -4.43 -0.93
N PHE A 131 15.73 -5.65 -0.62
CA PHE A 131 17.15 -6.01 -0.58
C PHE A 131 17.56 -7.02 -1.66
N ASP A 132 16.59 -7.67 -2.30
CA ASP A 132 16.85 -8.59 -3.40
C ASP A 132 17.26 -7.83 -4.67
N PRO A 133 18.11 -8.42 -5.52
CA PRO A 133 18.44 -7.85 -6.82
C PRO A 133 17.18 -7.65 -7.68
N PRO A 134 17.16 -6.65 -8.58
CA PRO A 134 16.03 -6.42 -9.45
C PRO A 134 15.80 -7.64 -10.37
N ILE A 135 14.76 -8.41 -10.09
CA ILE A 135 14.29 -9.49 -10.96
C ILE A 135 13.32 -8.90 -11.98
N GLN A 136 13.46 -9.29 -13.25
CA GLN A 136 12.53 -8.90 -14.29
C GLN A 136 11.17 -9.56 -14.05
N LYS A 137 10.23 -8.80 -13.49
CA LYS A 137 8.85 -9.24 -13.23
C LYS A 137 8.00 -9.10 -14.48
N LYS A 138 7.03 -10.00 -14.67
CA LYS A 138 6.05 -9.89 -15.76
C LYS A 138 5.14 -8.69 -15.51
N LYS A 139 4.63 -8.07 -16.57
CA LYS A 139 3.71 -6.91 -16.48
C LYS A 139 2.56 -7.14 -15.49
N LYS A 140 1.92 -8.32 -15.54
CA LYS A 140 0.82 -8.68 -14.64
C LYS A 140 1.23 -8.72 -13.15
N GLU A 141 2.44 -9.16 -12.85
CA GLU A 141 2.97 -9.17 -11.49
C GLU A 141 3.28 -7.75 -11.01
N ILE A 142 3.80 -6.90 -11.89
CA ILE A 142 4.02 -5.47 -11.63
C ILE A 142 2.69 -4.78 -11.28
N GLU A 143 1.67 -4.98 -12.11
CA GLU A 143 0.33 -4.43 -11.89
C GLU A 143 -0.29 -4.92 -10.57
N HIS A 144 -0.12 -6.20 -10.24
CA HIS A 144 -0.58 -6.73 -8.97
C HIS A 144 0.10 -6.05 -7.77
N ILE A 145 1.43 -5.92 -7.79
CA ILE A 145 2.17 -5.24 -6.71
C ILE A 145 1.77 -3.77 -6.60
N LYS A 146 1.59 -3.08 -7.73
CA LYS A 146 1.07 -1.71 -7.75
C LYS A 146 -0.31 -1.62 -7.09
N GLY A 147 -1.18 -2.58 -7.36
CA GLY A 147 -2.48 -2.71 -6.68
C GLY A 147 -2.33 -2.80 -5.18
N THR A 148 -1.50 -3.73 -4.70
CA THR A 148 -1.23 -3.90 -3.26
C THR A 148 -0.68 -2.65 -2.59
N LEU A 149 0.18 -1.88 -3.27
CA LEU A 149 0.67 -0.60 -2.74
C LEU A 149 -0.45 0.43 -2.59
N VAL A 150 -1.32 0.55 -3.60
CA VAL A 150 -2.49 1.45 -3.55
C VAL A 150 -3.45 1.03 -2.45
N GLU A 151 -3.70 -0.27 -2.31
CA GLU A 151 -4.47 -0.82 -1.19
C GLU A 151 -3.83 -0.41 0.15
N GLY A 152 -2.51 -0.52 0.32
CA GLY A 152 -1.83 -0.06 1.53
C GLY A 152 -2.06 1.43 1.84
N VAL A 153 -2.09 2.28 0.82
CA VAL A 153 -2.45 3.70 0.97
C VAL A 153 -3.89 3.86 1.44
N PHE A 154 -4.84 3.14 0.82
CA PHE A 154 -6.24 3.14 1.26
C PHE A 154 -6.41 2.59 2.67
N GLY A 155 -5.61 1.63 3.10
CA GLY A 155 -5.59 1.13 4.48
C GLY A 155 -5.17 2.21 5.46
N THR A 156 -4.11 2.96 5.13
CA THR A 156 -3.68 4.14 5.90
C THR A 156 -4.78 5.20 5.98
N VAL A 157 -5.40 5.50 4.85
CA VAL A 157 -6.52 6.47 4.78
C VAL A 157 -7.69 6.01 5.64
N PHE A 158 -8.07 4.74 5.57
CA PHE A 158 -9.16 4.20 6.36
C PHE A 158 -8.89 4.32 7.87
N LEU A 159 -7.68 3.99 8.32
CA LEU A 159 -7.32 4.05 9.74
C LEU A 159 -7.30 5.48 10.29
N GLN A 160 -7.06 6.49 9.45
CA GLN A 160 -6.95 7.89 9.86
C GLN A 160 -8.22 8.71 9.62
N ALA A 161 -8.89 8.50 8.49
CA ALA A 161 -10.02 9.30 8.01
C ALA A 161 -11.30 8.48 7.77
N GLY A 162 -11.30 7.19 8.10
CA GLY A 162 -12.45 6.30 7.96
C GLY A 162 -12.89 6.09 6.52
N LEU A 163 -14.12 5.59 6.36
CA LEU A 163 -14.71 5.33 5.03
C LEU A 163 -14.96 6.60 4.23
N GLU A 164 -15.12 7.76 4.87
CA GLU A 164 -15.30 9.03 4.17
C GLU A 164 -14.04 9.43 3.40
N GLY A 165 -12.86 9.31 4.03
CA GLY A 165 -11.58 9.53 3.36
C GLY A 165 -11.37 8.57 2.19
N VAL A 166 -11.67 7.29 2.39
CA VAL A 166 -11.57 6.26 1.33
C VAL A 166 -12.51 6.58 0.17
N ALA A 167 -13.76 6.96 0.44
CA ALA A 167 -14.71 7.33 -0.60
C ALA A 167 -14.25 8.57 -1.39
N GLY A 168 -13.70 9.58 -0.70
CA GLY A 168 -13.11 10.75 -1.33
C GLY A 168 -11.93 10.39 -2.23
N ALA A 169 -11.11 9.41 -1.84
CA ALA A 169 -9.98 8.92 -2.61
C ALA A 169 -10.38 7.98 -3.77
N ALA A 170 -11.48 7.22 -3.64
CA ALA A 170 -11.94 6.26 -4.64
C ALA A 170 -12.23 6.91 -6.02
N ARG A 171 -12.52 8.22 -6.07
CA ARG A 171 -12.67 8.98 -7.31
C ARG A 171 -11.44 8.93 -8.22
N PHE A 172 -10.25 8.71 -7.67
CA PHE A 172 -9.01 8.60 -8.45
C PHE A 172 -8.88 7.28 -9.22
N LEU A 173 -9.74 6.30 -8.90
CA LEU A 173 -9.85 5.01 -9.59
C LEU A 173 -10.94 4.98 -10.67
N ARG A 174 -11.58 6.12 -10.95
CA ARG A 174 -12.52 6.27 -12.07
C ARG A 174 -11.85 5.79 -13.37
N PRO A 175 -12.48 4.88 -14.15
CA PRO A 175 -11.91 4.36 -15.40
C PRO A 175 -11.46 5.47 -16.36
#